data_AF-D8P3J8-F1
#
_entry.id   AF-D8P3J8-F1
#
_cell.length_a   1.000
_cell.length_b   1.000
_cell.length_c   1.000
_cell.angle_alpha   90.00
_cell.angle_beta   90.00
_cell.angle_gamma   90.00
#
_symmetry.space_group_name_H-M   'P 1'
#
loop_
_entity.id
_entity.type
_entity.pdbx_description
1 polymer ?
#
loop_
_entity_poly.entity_id
_entity_poly.type
_entity_poly.pdbx_seq_one_letter_code
_entity_poly.pdbx_strand_id
1 'polypeptide(L)'
;MRVLFAAIFVWGSWFGIIGMLDASCRDQRWPWWTWPLQVLATLGSLLVVAYVFNRLDLRRKPLTEHLSELDAKGRLVRQRFQATRAFAVEAFEDEGLHFYIELADGRVLYLNGQYLYDYEPITDDPEFNQARSFPCTEFEVLRHKDAGYVLQIDCAGTVLEPEIMAPPFGRADFRRGMPEDGEIIVDESYERIKRQRATVT
;
A
#
# COMPACT_ATOMS: atom_id res chain seq x y z
N MET A 1 9.39 15.57 -4.23
CA MET A 1 9.70 17.00 -4.47
C MET A 1 9.06 17.95 -3.46
N ARG A 2 7.78 17.78 -3.08
CA ARG A 2 7.09 18.69 -2.10
C ARG A 2 7.83 18.85 -0.76
N VAL A 3 8.31 17.74 -0.18
CA VAL A 3 9.06 17.74 1.09
C VAL A 3 10.38 18.50 0.97
N LEU A 4 11.07 18.38 -0.17
CA LEU A 4 12.32 19.10 -0.43
C LEU A 4 12.08 20.62 -0.48
N PHE A 5 11.02 21.07 -1.18
CA PHE A 5 10.68 22.50 -1.24
C PHE A 5 10.19 23.04 0.11
N ALA A 6 9.45 22.26 0.89
CA ALA A 6 9.06 22.62 2.25
C ALA A 6 10.29 22.78 3.16
N ALA A 7 11.24 21.85 3.08
CA ALA A 7 12.50 21.94 3.83
C ALA A 7 13.31 23.17 3.42
N ILE A 8 13.48 23.41 2.12
CA ILE A 8 14.19 24.59 1.61
C ILE A 8 13.50 25.88 2.08
N PHE A 9 12.17 25.93 2.12
CA PHE A 9 11.41 27.09 2.59
C PHE A 9 11.64 27.35 4.08
N VAL A 10 11.54 26.33 4.93
CA VAL A 10 11.74 26.46 6.38
C VAL A 10 13.19 26.88 6.68
N TRP A 11 14.16 26.15 6.15
CA TRP A 11 15.58 26.45 6.37
C TRP A 11 15.99 27.81 5.77
N GLY A 12 15.53 28.12 4.56
CA GLY A 12 15.79 29.39 3.89
C GLY A 12 15.21 30.58 4.65
N SER A 13 14.00 30.46 5.19
CA SER A 13 13.39 31.49 6.04
C SER A 13 14.18 31.71 7.33
N TRP A 14 14.68 30.62 7.93
CA TRP A 14 15.45 30.66 9.17
C TRP A 14 16.82 31.33 8.96
N PHE A 15 17.55 30.95 7.91
CA PHE A 15 18.81 31.61 7.54
C PHE A 15 18.62 33.07 7.16
N GLY A 16 17.53 33.43 6.49
CA GLY A 16 17.18 34.82 6.18
C GLY A 16 16.97 35.67 7.43
N ILE A 17 16.23 35.14 8.42
CA ILE A 17 15.99 35.82 9.70
C ILE A 17 17.29 36.00 10.48
N ILE A 18 18.11 34.95 10.58
CA ILE A 18 19.41 35.00 11.27
C ILE A 18 20.34 36.01 10.60
N GLY A 19 20.47 35.97 9.27
CA GLY A 19 21.32 36.91 8.53
C GLY A 19 20.87 38.36 8.65
N MET A 20 19.56 38.61 8.65
CA MET A 20 19.00 39.96 8.83
C MET A 20 19.21 40.49 10.26
N LEU A 21 19.07 39.63 11.28
CA LEU A 21 19.34 39.98 12.68
C LEU A 21 20.83 40.23 12.93
N ASP A 22 21.71 39.39 12.39
CA ASP A 22 23.17 39.54 12.52
C ASP A 22 23.67 40.84 11.86
N ALA A 23 23.17 41.15 10.66
CA ALA A 23 23.48 42.40 9.98
C ALA A 23 22.99 43.65 10.74
N SER A 24 21.89 43.54 11.47
CA SER A 24 21.27 44.65 12.20
C SER A 24 21.82 44.84 13.63
N CYS A 25 22.41 43.81 14.23
CA CYS A 25 22.85 43.80 15.63
C CYS A 25 24.36 43.52 15.81
N ARG A 26 25.18 43.92 14.84
CA ARG A 26 26.61 43.56 14.70
C ARG A 26 27.50 43.78 15.94
N ASP A 27 27.14 44.74 16.80
CA ASP A 27 27.94 45.12 17.98
C ASP A 27 27.22 44.96 19.33
N GLN A 28 26.03 44.35 19.37
CA GLN A 28 25.20 44.29 20.58
C GLN A 28 24.72 42.86 20.88
N ARG A 29 24.79 42.45 22.16
CA ARG A 29 24.21 41.18 22.62
C ARG A 29 22.76 41.10 22.18
N TRP A 30 22.39 39.96 21.60
CA TRP A 30 21.06 39.76 21.06
C TRP A 30 19.99 40.07 22.12
N PRO A 31 19.03 40.93 21.79
CA PRO A 31 17.95 41.24 22.72
C PRO A 31 17.19 39.97 23.10
N TRP A 32 16.80 39.86 24.36
CA TRP A 32 16.09 38.69 24.89
C TRP A 32 14.77 38.37 24.15
N TRP A 33 14.19 39.36 23.46
CA TRP A 33 12.95 39.20 22.68
C TRP A 33 13.15 38.51 21.33
N THR A 34 14.38 38.27 20.86
CA THR A 34 14.62 37.56 19.59
C THR A 34 14.23 36.08 19.67
N TRP A 35 14.36 35.48 20.85
CA TRP A 35 13.95 34.10 21.11
C TRP A 35 12.45 33.83 20.83
N PRO A 36 11.49 34.57 21.44
CA PRO A 36 10.07 34.35 21.15
C PRO A 36 9.72 34.69 19.68
N LEU A 37 10.42 35.65 19.05
CA LEU A 37 10.22 35.97 17.64
C LEU A 37 10.60 34.78 16.73
N GLN A 38 11.70 34.10 17.02
CA GLN A 38 12.12 32.90 16.28
C GLN A 38 11.12 31.76 16.42
N VAL A 39 10.58 31.55 17.62
CA VAL A 39 9.54 30.54 17.87
C VAL A 39 8.28 30.86 17.05
N LEU A 40 7.83 32.11 17.08
CA LEU A 40 6.68 32.56 16.28
C LEU A 40 6.91 32.43 14.78
N ALA A 41 8.09 32.79 14.29
CA ALA A 41 8.45 32.64 12.88
C ALA A 41 8.48 31.17 12.46
N THR A 42 8.98 30.29 13.32
CA THR A 42 9.00 28.84 13.09
C THR A 42 7.59 28.26 13.09
N LEU A 43 6.74 28.65 14.04
CA LEU A 43 5.34 28.22 14.05
C LEU A 43 4.58 28.73 12.81
N GLY A 44 4.82 29.98 12.41
CA GLY A 44 4.25 30.56 11.20
C GLY A 44 4.70 29.84 9.93
N SER A 45 5.98 29.52 9.79
CA SER A 45 6.49 28.79 8.63
C SER A 45 5.97 27.34 8.58
N LEU A 46 5.85 26.68 9.73
CA LEU A 46 5.21 25.36 9.84
C LEU A 46 3.73 25.41 9.41
N LEU A 47 2.99 26.45 9.82
CA LEU A 47 1.60 26.67 9.38
C LEU A 47 1.50 26.91 7.88
N VAL A 48 2.40 27.72 7.31
CA VAL A 48 2.47 27.94 5.86
C VAL A 48 2.82 26.64 5.13
N VAL A 49 3.74 25.83 5.66
CA VAL A 49 4.07 24.53 5.08
C VAL A 49 2.88 23.59 5.13
N ALA A 50 2.20 23.51 6.28
CA ALA A 50 0.99 22.73 6.46
C ALA A 50 -0.11 23.19 5.50
N TYR A 51 -0.26 24.50 5.25
CA TYR A 51 -1.32 25.02 4.40
C TYR A 51 -1.01 24.94 2.90
N VAL A 52 0.23 25.24 2.49
CA VAL A 52 0.63 25.35 1.07
C VAL A 52 1.09 24.02 0.51
N PHE A 53 1.98 23.33 1.22
CA PHE A 53 2.60 22.09 0.75
C PHE A 53 1.86 20.85 1.24
N ASN A 54 1.23 20.98 2.39
CA ASN A 54 0.40 19.96 3.00
C ASN A 54 -1.08 20.33 2.90
N ARG A 55 -1.49 21.09 1.85
CA ARG A 55 -2.91 21.28 1.47
C ARG A 55 -3.55 19.92 1.64
N LEU A 56 -4.21 19.83 2.76
CA LEU A 56 -4.63 18.60 3.36
C LEU A 56 -5.74 18.24 2.39
N ASP A 57 -5.47 17.27 1.51
CA ASP A 57 -6.46 16.68 0.63
C ASP A 57 -7.41 15.93 1.57
N LEU A 58 -8.15 16.70 2.37
CA LEU A 58 -9.10 16.30 3.40
C LEU A 58 -10.31 15.62 2.76
N ARG A 59 -10.35 15.61 1.43
CA ARG A 59 -11.17 14.71 0.65
C ARG A 59 -10.24 13.71 -0.03
N ARG A 60 -9.76 12.74 0.74
CA ARG A 60 -9.44 11.43 0.16
C ARG A 60 -10.73 11.00 -0.52
N LYS A 61 -10.75 11.00 -1.86
CA LYS A 61 -11.95 10.62 -2.60
C LYS A 61 -12.35 9.21 -2.16
N PRO A 62 -13.64 8.93 -1.98
CA PRO A 62 -14.08 7.57 -1.74
C PRO A 62 -13.55 6.67 -2.86
N LEU A 63 -13.16 5.44 -2.52
CA LEU A 63 -12.54 4.50 -3.46
C LEU A 63 -13.36 4.36 -4.75
N THR A 64 -14.69 4.34 -4.62
CA THR A 64 -15.64 4.27 -5.74
C THR A 64 -15.54 5.45 -6.70
N GLU A 65 -15.37 6.69 -6.20
CA GLU A 65 -15.16 7.87 -7.04
C GLU A 65 -13.79 7.80 -7.72
N HIS A 66 -12.76 7.37 -6.99
CA HIS A 66 -11.42 7.20 -7.55
C HIS A 66 -11.39 6.15 -8.69
N LEU A 67 -12.03 5.01 -8.49
CA LEU A 67 -12.17 3.97 -9.52
C LEU A 67 -12.94 4.46 -10.73
N SER A 68 -14.04 5.18 -10.53
CA SER A 68 -14.83 5.77 -11.61
C SER A 68 -13.99 6.77 -12.44
N GLU A 69 -13.14 7.56 -11.80
CA GLU A 69 -12.23 8.47 -12.50
C GLU A 69 -11.13 7.74 -13.27
N LEU A 70 -10.56 6.66 -12.72
CA LEU A 70 -9.56 5.85 -13.42
C LEU A 70 -10.19 5.15 -14.64
N ASP A 71 -11.41 4.66 -14.48
CA ASP A 71 -12.16 4.03 -15.56
C ASP A 71 -12.49 5.02 -16.68
N ALA A 72 -13.01 6.19 -16.34
CA ALA A 72 -13.28 7.26 -17.30
C ALA A 72 -12.03 7.73 -18.07
N LYS A 73 -10.84 7.60 -17.45
CA LYS A 73 -9.54 7.90 -18.07
C LYS A 73 -8.94 6.72 -18.84
N GLY A 74 -9.59 5.55 -18.88
CA GLY A 74 -9.08 4.34 -19.52
C GLY A 74 -7.82 3.78 -18.85
N ARG A 75 -7.64 4.07 -17.55
CA ARG A 75 -6.49 3.65 -16.73
C ARG A 75 -6.82 2.50 -15.78
N LEU A 76 -8.00 1.93 -15.88
CA LEU A 76 -8.43 0.79 -15.10
C LEU A 76 -8.38 -0.49 -15.96
N VAL A 77 -7.69 -1.51 -15.48
CA VAL A 77 -7.69 -2.85 -16.06
C VAL A 77 -8.55 -3.74 -15.17
N ARG A 78 -9.46 -4.49 -15.78
CA ARG A 78 -10.33 -5.45 -15.11
C ARG A 78 -10.02 -6.84 -15.62
N GLN A 79 -9.70 -7.75 -14.70
CA GLN A 79 -9.43 -9.14 -15.02
C GLN A 79 -10.37 -10.03 -14.21
N ARG A 80 -11.22 -10.78 -14.92
CA ARG A 80 -12.20 -11.68 -14.32
C ARG A 80 -11.63 -13.08 -14.23
N PHE A 81 -11.87 -13.74 -13.10
CA PHE A 81 -11.39 -15.07 -12.81
C PHE A 81 -12.51 -15.93 -12.23
N GLN A 82 -12.46 -17.21 -12.57
CA GLN A 82 -13.20 -18.26 -11.90
C GLN A 82 -12.18 -19.18 -11.23
N ALA A 83 -12.36 -19.42 -9.94
CA ALA A 83 -11.47 -20.23 -9.13
C ALA A 83 -12.18 -21.46 -8.57
N THR A 84 -11.42 -22.53 -8.43
CA THR A 84 -11.90 -23.83 -7.91
C THR A 84 -11.45 -24.04 -6.47
N ARG A 85 -10.23 -23.63 -6.14
CA ARG A 85 -9.61 -23.81 -4.82
C ARG A 85 -8.41 -22.87 -4.67
N ALA A 86 -7.98 -22.66 -3.42
CA ALA A 86 -6.82 -21.85 -3.11
C ALA A 86 -6.06 -22.41 -1.90
N PHE A 87 -4.78 -22.09 -1.80
CA PHE A 87 -4.03 -22.21 -0.55
C PHE A 87 -3.29 -20.92 -0.24
N ALA A 88 -3.03 -20.70 1.03
CA ALA A 88 -2.37 -19.50 1.52
C ALA A 88 -0.90 -19.79 1.87
N VAL A 89 -0.07 -18.76 1.83
CA VAL A 89 1.28 -18.78 2.42
C VAL A 89 1.30 -17.78 3.56
N GLU A 90 1.86 -18.22 4.69
CA GLU A 90 2.01 -17.36 5.87
C GLU A 90 2.81 -16.10 5.52
N ALA A 91 2.29 -14.94 5.93
CA ALA A 91 2.94 -13.68 5.72
C ALA A 91 4.25 -13.61 6.54
N PHE A 92 5.30 -13.04 5.95
CA PHE A 92 6.53 -12.72 6.67
C PHE A 92 6.70 -11.19 6.74
N GLU A 93 6.90 -10.68 7.94
CA GLU A 93 7.08 -9.25 8.21
C GLU A 93 5.94 -8.40 7.59
N ASP A 94 6.27 -7.56 6.59
CA ASP A 94 5.37 -6.56 6.01
C ASP A 94 4.93 -6.91 4.57
N GLU A 95 5.19 -8.14 4.09
CA GLU A 95 4.91 -8.55 2.71
C GLU A 95 3.40 -8.69 2.42
N GLY A 96 2.61 -8.87 3.47
CA GLY A 96 1.17 -9.10 3.39
C GLY A 96 0.84 -10.57 3.13
N LEU A 97 -0.43 -10.84 2.81
CA LEU A 97 -0.88 -12.20 2.54
C LEU A 97 -0.49 -12.64 1.15
N HIS A 98 -0.44 -13.97 0.96
CA HIS A 98 -0.10 -14.61 -0.30
C HIS A 98 -1.09 -15.73 -0.57
N PHE A 99 -1.65 -15.75 -1.77
CA PHE A 99 -2.54 -16.81 -2.22
C PHE A 99 -2.09 -17.39 -3.55
N TYR A 100 -2.13 -18.71 -3.64
CA TYR A 100 -2.13 -19.45 -4.89
C TYR A 100 -3.54 -19.95 -5.14
N ILE A 101 -4.11 -19.59 -6.28
CA ILE A 101 -5.51 -19.80 -6.63
C ILE A 101 -5.57 -20.61 -7.91
N GLU A 102 -6.12 -21.82 -7.85
CA GLU A 102 -6.37 -22.60 -9.06
C GLU A 102 -7.56 -22.01 -9.81
N LEU A 103 -7.34 -21.65 -11.06
CA LEU A 103 -8.36 -21.15 -11.96
C LEU A 103 -9.11 -22.31 -12.62
N ALA A 104 -10.34 -22.07 -13.07
CA ALA A 104 -11.19 -23.08 -13.72
C ALA A 104 -10.58 -23.68 -14.99
N ASP A 105 -9.61 -23.01 -15.62
CA ASP A 105 -8.86 -23.49 -16.77
C ASP A 105 -7.58 -24.27 -16.42
N GLY A 106 -7.34 -24.52 -15.12
CA GLY A 106 -6.21 -25.29 -14.61
C GLY A 106 -4.92 -24.49 -14.41
N ARG A 107 -4.89 -23.20 -14.78
CA ARG A 107 -3.77 -22.30 -14.47
C ARG A 107 -3.80 -21.88 -13.00
N VAL A 108 -2.69 -21.36 -12.49
CA VAL A 108 -2.61 -20.89 -11.10
C VAL A 108 -2.35 -19.39 -11.08
N LEU A 109 -3.27 -18.62 -10.52
CA LEU A 109 -3.06 -17.20 -10.23
C LEU A 109 -2.36 -17.07 -8.88
N TYR A 110 -1.29 -16.28 -8.85
CA TYR A 110 -0.66 -15.86 -7.60
C TYR A 110 -1.01 -14.41 -7.31
N LEU A 111 -1.44 -14.14 -6.08
CA LEU A 111 -1.70 -12.79 -5.58
C LEU A 111 -0.98 -12.61 -4.26
N ASN A 112 -0.33 -11.47 -4.10
CA ASN A 112 0.27 -11.09 -2.83
C ASN A 112 0.20 -9.59 -2.56
N GLY A 113 0.06 -9.25 -1.28
CA GLY A 113 0.14 -7.87 -0.83
C GLY A 113 -0.82 -7.56 0.32
N GLN A 114 -0.64 -6.36 0.88
CA GLN A 114 -1.40 -5.89 2.05
C GLN A 114 -2.88 -5.64 1.75
N TYR A 115 -3.25 -5.39 0.49
CA TYR A 115 -4.66 -5.19 0.09
C TYR A 115 -5.53 -6.44 0.35
N LEU A 116 -4.91 -7.61 0.52
CA LEU A 116 -5.62 -8.85 0.81
C LEU A 116 -6.17 -8.91 2.24
N TYR A 117 -5.61 -8.12 3.18
CA TYR A 117 -6.13 -8.05 4.55
C TYR A 117 -7.53 -7.45 4.63
N ASP A 118 -7.92 -6.63 3.66
CA ASP A 118 -9.26 -6.06 3.57
C ASP A 118 -10.35 -7.15 3.44
N TYR A 119 -9.97 -8.39 3.11
CA TYR A 119 -10.87 -9.52 2.87
C TYR A 119 -10.74 -10.64 3.93
N GLU A 120 -9.86 -10.49 4.92
CA GLU A 120 -9.69 -11.47 6.00
C GLU A 120 -10.72 -11.29 7.13
N PRO A 121 -10.97 -12.33 7.93
CA PRO A 121 -11.75 -12.18 9.14
C PRO A 121 -11.14 -11.16 10.10
N ILE A 122 -11.94 -10.20 10.56
CA ILE A 122 -11.59 -9.31 11.68
C ILE A 122 -12.33 -9.85 12.90
N THR A 123 -11.61 -10.43 13.85
CA THR A 123 -12.22 -11.10 15.02
C THR A 123 -11.90 -10.42 16.35
N ASP A 124 -10.94 -9.50 16.34
CA ASP A 124 -10.44 -8.77 17.51
C ASP A 124 -11.29 -7.56 17.87
N ASP A 125 -12.03 -6.99 16.91
CA ASP A 125 -12.98 -5.90 17.14
C ASP A 125 -14.42 -6.31 16.78
N PRO A 126 -15.33 -6.45 17.77
CA PRO A 126 -16.73 -6.77 17.53
C PRO A 126 -17.49 -5.74 16.66
N GLU A 127 -17.07 -4.47 16.63
CA GLU A 127 -17.69 -3.42 15.82
C GLU A 127 -17.33 -3.56 14.33
N PHE A 128 -16.20 -4.19 14.03
CA PHE A 128 -15.69 -4.42 12.67
C PHE A 128 -15.64 -5.90 12.30
N ASN A 129 -16.45 -6.74 12.97
CA ASN A 129 -16.50 -8.18 12.74
C ASN A 129 -16.91 -8.50 11.30
N GLN A 130 -15.91 -8.64 10.42
CA GLN A 130 -16.10 -9.03 9.04
C GLN A 130 -15.73 -10.50 8.87
N ALA A 131 -16.52 -11.23 8.08
CA ALA A 131 -16.16 -12.56 7.65
C ALA A 131 -15.17 -12.49 6.48
N ARG A 132 -14.42 -13.59 6.27
CA ARG A 132 -13.61 -13.77 5.07
C ARG A 132 -14.49 -13.59 3.83
N SER A 133 -14.00 -12.86 2.84
CA SER A 133 -14.67 -12.71 1.54
C SER A 133 -13.80 -13.13 0.35
N PHE A 134 -12.49 -13.28 0.56
CA PHE A 134 -11.52 -13.75 -0.43
C PHE A 134 -10.55 -14.78 0.20
N PRO A 135 -10.05 -15.78 -0.57
CA PRO A 135 -10.40 -16.14 -1.95
C PRO A 135 -11.87 -16.55 -2.14
N CYS A 136 -12.40 -16.46 -3.37
CA CYS A 136 -13.75 -16.91 -3.70
C CYS A 136 -13.83 -17.48 -5.13
N THR A 137 -14.93 -18.17 -5.46
CA THR A 137 -15.08 -18.89 -6.73
C THR A 137 -15.16 -18.00 -7.97
N GLU A 138 -15.58 -16.75 -7.83
CA GLU A 138 -15.68 -15.79 -8.93
C GLU A 138 -15.29 -14.40 -8.43
N PHE A 139 -14.31 -13.76 -9.07
CA PHE A 139 -13.86 -12.44 -8.69
C PHE A 139 -13.30 -11.65 -9.87
N GLU A 140 -13.27 -10.33 -9.72
CA GLU A 140 -12.62 -9.41 -10.65
C GLU A 140 -11.49 -8.67 -9.92
N VAL A 141 -10.28 -8.70 -10.48
CA VAL A 141 -9.15 -7.91 -9.99
C VAL A 141 -9.07 -6.61 -10.79
N LEU A 142 -9.16 -5.48 -10.09
CA LEU A 142 -9.06 -4.14 -10.65
C LEU A 142 -7.65 -3.62 -10.43
N ARG A 143 -6.92 -3.32 -11.52
CA ARG A 143 -5.53 -2.84 -11.48
C ARG A 143 -5.37 -1.49 -12.16
N HIS A 144 -4.43 -0.69 -11.65
CA HIS A 144 -4.02 0.52 -12.37
C HIS A 144 -3.22 0.14 -13.62
N LYS A 145 -3.68 0.53 -14.81
CA LYS A 145 -3.11 0.14 -16.10
C LYS A 145 -1.62 0.38 -16.24
N ASP A 146 -1.17 1.58 -15.83
CA ASP A 146 0.24 1.98 -16.02
C ASP A 146 1.16 1.53 -14.88
N ALA A 147 0.61 1.25 -13.70
CA ALA A 147 1.38 1.05 -12.47
C ALA A 147 1.29 -0.38 -11.94
N GLY A 148 0.36 -1.20 -12.45
CA GLY A 148 0.25 -2.63 -12.17
C GLY A 148 -0.39 -3.00 -10.82
N TYR A 149 -0.41 -2.10 -9.84
CA TYR A 149 -0.92 -2.39 -8.50
C TYR A 149 -2.44 -2.63 -8.47
N VAL A 150 -2.88 -3.52 -7.56
CA VAL A 150 -4.29 -3.80 -7.30
C VAL A 150 -4.93 -2.63 -6.57
N LEU A 151 -6.07 -2.19 -7.07
CA LEU A 151 -6.91 -1.16 -6.46
C LEU A 151 -8.04 -1.77 -5.63
N GLN A 152 -8.62 -2.87 -6.13
CA GLN A 152 -9.75 -3.55 -5.51
C GLN A 152 -9.89 -4.96 -6.10
N ILE A 153 -10.41 -5.89 -5.29
CA ILE A 153 -10.97 -7.16 -5.75
C ILE A 153 -12.48 -7.14 -5.49
N ASP A 154 -13.25 -7.36 -6.55
CA ASP A 154 -14.69 -7.52 -6.46
C ASP A 154 -15.02 -9.01 -6.41
N CYS A 155 -15.49 -9.48 -5.25
CA CYS A 155 -15.87 -10.87 -5.03
C CYS A 155 -17.35 -11.07 -5.38
N ALA A 156 -17.65 -11.98 -6.32
CA ALA A 156 -19.01 -12.31 -6.75
C ALA A 156 -19.40 -13.77 -6.44
N GLY A 157 -18.41 -14.62 -6.14
CA GLY A 157 -18.59 -16.05 -5.89
C GLY A 157 -18.75 -16.43 -4.43
N THR A 158 -18.68 -17.73 -4.16
CA THR A 158 -18.65 -18.29 -2.81
C THR A 158 -17.24 -18.30 -2.26
N VAL A 159 -17.07 -17.98 -0.98
CA VAL A 159 -15.77 -17.99 -0.30
C VAL A 159 -15.12 -19.37 -0.38
N LEU A 160 -13.83 -19.38 -0.68
CA LEU A 160 -12.98 -20.56 -0.70
C LEU A 160 -12.05 -20.51 0.52
N GLU A 161 -12.26 -21.40 1.47
CA GLU A 161 -11.31 -21.55 2.58
C GLU A 161 -9.99 -22.13 2.07
N PRO A 162 -8.84 -21.54 2.44
CA PRO A 162 -7.54 -22.05 2.03
C PRO A 162 -7.36 -23.50 2.46
N GLU A 163 -6.99 -24.37 1.52
CA GLU A 163 -6.85 -25.80 1.80
C GLU A 163 -5.71 -26.10 2.78
N ILE A 164 -4.66 -25.28 2.74
CA ILE A 164 -3.53 -25.28 3.67
C ILE A 164 -3.02 -23.85 3.89
N MET A 165 -2.28 -23.67 4.98
CA MET A 165 -1.39 -22.54 5.20
C MET A 165 0.06 -23.06 5.07
N ALA A 166 0.75 -22.67 4.00
CA ALA A 166 2.14 -23.03 3.79
C ALA A 166 3.08 -22.10 4.59
N PRO A 167 4.30 -22.56 4.95
CA PRO A 167 5.29 -21.74 5.64
C PRO A 167 5.67 -20.49 4.83
N PRO A 168 6.16 -19.43 5.49
CA PRO A 168 6.56 -18.19 4.81
C PRO A 168 7.66 -18.41 3.77
N PHE A 169 7.81 -17.48 2.84
CA PHE A 169 8.90 -17.53 1.87
C PHE A 169 10.27 -17.37 2.55
N GLY A 170 11.17 -18.29 2.26
CA GLY A 170 12.53 -18.27 2.79
C GLY A 170 13.55 -17.75 1.78
N ARG A 171 14.79 -17.55 2.23
CA ARG A 171 15.92 -17.13 1.35
C ARG A 171 16.14 -18.02 0.13
N ALA A 172 15.76 -19.29 0.21
CA ALA A 172 15.85 -20.21 -0.93
C ALA A 172 14.84 -19.87 -2.03
N ASP A 173 13.64 -19.41 -1.65
CA ASP A 173 12.57 -19.06 -2.59
C ASP A 173 12.90 -17.77 -3.32
N PHE A 174 13.36 -16.74 -2.60
CA PHE A 174 13.84 -15.49 -3.22
C PHE A 174 14.95 -15.72 -4.25
N ARG A 175 15.84 -16.70 -4.01
CA ARG A 175 16.90 -17.06 -4.96
C ARG A 175 16.39 -17.80 -6.20
N ARG A 176 15.25 -18.49 -6.09
CA ARG A 176 14.62 -19.20 -7.22
C ARG A 176 13.76 -18.27 -8.09
N GLY A 177 13.43 -17.08 -7.57
CA GLY A 177 12.44 -16.19 -8.17
C GLY A 177 11.07 -16.55 -7.64
N MET A 178 10.51 -15.66 -6.82
CA MET A 178 9.12 -15.76 -6.39
C MET A 178 8.21 -15.22 -7.48
N PRO A 179 6.99 -15.75 -7.62
CA PRO A 179 6.02 -15.19 -8.56
C PRO A 179 5.68 -13.74 -8.20
N GLU A 180 5.38 -12.93 -9.21
CA GLU A 180 4.96 -11.54 -9.04
C GLU A 180 3.45 -11.44 -8.75
N ASP A 181 3.01 -10.37 -8.08
CA ASP A 181 1.59 -10.15 -7.82
C ASP A 181 0.79 -10.10 -9.12
N GLY A 182 -0.19 -11.00 -9.27
CA GLY A 182 -1.01 -11.13 -10.48
C GLY A 182 -0.43 -12.06 -11.54
N GLU A 183 0.70 -12.72 -11.27
CA GLU A 183 1.27 -13.71 -12.18
C GLU A 183 0.34 -14.91 -12.35
N ILE A 184 0.17 -15.35 -13.60
CA ILE A 184 -0.56 -16.57 -13.94
C ILE A 184 0.47 -17.63 -14.36
N ILE A 185 0.65 -18.61 -13.49
CA ILE A 185 1.57 -19.72 -13.67
C ILE A 185 0.88 -20.76 -14.56
N VAL A 186 1.50 -21.07 -15.70
CA VAL A 186 0.95 -21.99 -16.72
C VAL A 186 1.72 -23.32 -16.81
N ASP A 187 2.97 -23.35 -16.35
CA ASP A 187 3.87 -24.50 -16.50
C ASP A 187 3.93 -25.40 -15.25
N GLU A 188 3.17 -25.06 -14.22
CA GLU A 188 3.09 -25.77 -12.93
C GLU A 188 1.61 -26.04 -12.59
N SER A 189 1.31 -27.25 -12.10
CA SER A 189 -0.02 -27.52 -11.57
C SER A 189 -0.14 -27.06 -10.12
N TYR A 190 -1.35 -26.67 -9.71
CA TYR A 190 -1.67 -26.27 -8.33
C TYR A 190 -1.17 -27.30 -7.30
N GLU A 191 -1.40 -28.59 -7.54
CA GLU A 191 -0.96 -29.67 -6.66
C GLU A 191 0.56 -29.75 -6.51
N ARG A 192 1.30 -29.50 -7.60
CA ARG A 192 2.76 -29.50 -7.56
C ARG A 192 3.28 -28.36 -6.70
N ILE A 193 2.77 -27.15 -6.93
CA ILE A 193 3.15 -25.94 -6.18
C ILE A 193 2.81 -26.14 -4.69
N LYS A 194 1.58 -26.59 -4.38
CA LYS A 194 1.11 -26.84 -3.02
C LYS A 194 2.03 -27.80 -2.27
N ARG A 195 2.41 -28.93 -2.89
CA ARG A 195 3.32 -29.91 -2.27
C ARG A 195 4.73 -29.36 -2.06
N GLN A 196 5.26 -28.63 -3.03
CA GLN A 196 6.56 -27.98 -2.90
C GLN A 196 6.55 -27.00 -1.72
N ARG A 197 5.54 -26.12 -1.64
CA ARG A 197 5.40 -25.14 -0.55
C ARG A 197 5.19 -25.80 0.81
N ALA A 198 4.41 -26.88 0.88
CA ALA A 198 4.15 -27.57 2.15
C ALA A 198 5.38 -28.32 2.73
N THR A 199 6.40 -28.62 1.91
CA THR A 199 7.56 -29.43 2.33
C THR A 199 8.79 -28.58 2.68
N VAL A 200 8.79 -27.29 2.36
CA VAL A 200 9.90 -26.38 2.66
C VAL A 200 9.76 -25.91 4.10
N THR A 201 10.53 -26.54 4.99
CA THR A 201 10.76 -26.12 6.38
C THR A 201 12.17 -25.56 6.53
#